data_AF-A0A1V4HSL9-F1
#
_entry.id   AF-A0A1V4HSL9-F1
#
_cell.length_a   1.000
_cell.length_b   1.000
_cell.length_c   1.000
_cell.angle_alpha   90.00
_cell.angle_beta   90.00
_cell.angle_gamma   90.00
#
_symmetry.space_group_name_H-M   'P 1'
#
loop_
_entity.id
_entity.type
_entity.pdbx_description
1 polymer ?
#
loop_
_entity_poly.entity_id
_entity_poly.type
_entity_poly.pdbx_seq_one_letter_code
_entity_poly.pdbx_strand_id
1 'polypeptide(L)' 'MREPIKDGEVRESKNGLALVVGIWQDDDGHTIHIVSEGNFISTINDKEGSARQHRNLHKHLKETLQEHGKWRD' A
#
# COMPACT_ATOMS: atom_id res chain seq x y z
N MET A 1 11.74 -5.25 -17.20
CA MET A 1 10.70 -4.61 -16.38
C MET A 1 9.53 -5.59 -16.33
N ARG A 2 8.92 -5.87 -15.16
CA ARG A 2 7.70 -6.68 -15.13
C ARG A 2 6.56 -5.82 -15.69
N GLU A 3 5.74 -6.38 -16.58
CA GLU A 3 4.58 -5.65 -17.10
C GLU A 3 3.59 -5.33 -15.95
N PRO A 4 2.93 -4.17 -15.98
CA PRO A 4 1.88 -3.83 -15.03
C PRO A 4 0.83 -4.95 -14.92
N ILE A 5 0.31 -5.13 -13.71
CA ILE A 5 -0.79 -6.07 -13.44
C ILE A 5 -2.09 -5.34 -13.72
N LYS A 6 -3.01 -6.00 -14.44
CA LYS A 6 -4.32 -5.42 -14.75
C LYS A 6 -5.24 -5.50 -13.53
N ASP A 7 -6.24 -4.63 -13.46
CA ASP A 7 -7.28 -4.70 -12.43
C ASP A 7 -7.95 -6.08 -12.44
N GLY A 8 -8.10 -6.69 -11.26
CA GLY A 8 -8.62 -8.05 -11.08
C GLY A 8 -7.66 -9.18 -11.47
N GLU A 9 -6.47 -8.88 -11.99
CA GLU A 9 -5.48 -9.90 -12.36
C GLU A 9 -4.65 -10.34 -11.15
N VAL A 10 -4.52 -11.65 -10.98
CA VAL A 10 -3.63 -12.29 -10.01
C VAL A 10 -2.68 -13.22 -10.77
N ARG A 11 -1.36 -13.03 -10.60
CA ARG A 11 -0.32 -13.88 -11.20
C ARG A 11 0.39 -14.66 -10.11
N GLU A 12 0.40 -15.98 -10.23
CA GLU A 12 1.09 -16.87 -9.30
C GLU A 12 2.48 -17.28 -9.81
N SER A 13 3.37 -17.57 -8.89
CA SER A 13 4.69 -18.14 -9.14
C SER A 13 5.05 -19.09 -8.00
N LYS A 14 6.09 -19.90 -8.17
CA LYS A 14 6.51 -20.89 -7.17
C LYS A 14 6.59 -20.35 -5.73
N ASN A 15 7.04 -19.10 -5.56
CA ASN A 15 7.23 -18.46 -4.26
C ASN A 15 6.67 -17.03 -4.20
N GLY A 16 5.62 -16.72 -4.97
CA GLY A 16 5.16 -15.34 -5.04
C GLY A 16 3.81 -15.17 -5.70
N LEU A 17 3.12 -14.12 -5.27
CA LEU A 17 1.83 -13.67 -5.78
C LEU A 17 1.99 -12.23 -6.24
N ALA A 18 1.50 -11.94 -7.44
CA ALA A 18 1.46 -10.59 -7.97
C ALA A 18 -0.01 -10.21 -8.17
N LEU A 19 -0.44 -9.09 -7.59
CA LEU A 19 -1.83 -8.61 -7.62
C LEU A 19 -1.87 -7.08 -7.61
N VAL A 20 -2.99 -6.51 -8.05
CA VAL A 20 -3.29 -5.08 -7.88
C VAL A 20 -3.75 -4.82 -6.44
N VAL A 21 -3.25 -3.72 -5.85
CA VAL A 21 -3.64 -3.27 -4.51
C VAL A 21 -4.01 -1.80 -4.55
N GLY A 22 -5.00 -1.41 -3.75
CA GLY A 22 -5.29 -0.04 -3.40
C GLY A 22 -4.48 0.39 -2.17
N ILE A 23 -4.13 1.67 -2.14
CA ILE A 23 -3.52 2.32 -0.98
C ILE A 23 -4.40 3.48 -0.52
N TRP A 24 -4.62 3.59 0.79
CA TRP A 24 -5.49 4.61 1.39
C TRP A 24 -4.84 5.16 2.66
N GLN A 25 -4.90 6.47 2.85
CA GLN A 25 -4.59 7.06 4.16
C GLN A 25 -5.76 6.74 5.12
N ASP A 26 -5.45 6.33 6.34
CA ASP A 26 -6.46 6.12 7.38
C ASP A 26 -6.96 7.44 7.97
N ASP A 27 -8.05 7.40 8.72
CA ASP A 27 -8.66 8.58 9.34
C ASP A 27 -7.76 9.23 10.40
N ASP A 28 -6.77 8.51 10.93
CA ASP A 28 -5.77 9.03 11.86
C ASP A 28 -4.69 9.91 11.20
N GLY A 29 -4.70 10.00 9.87
CA GLY A 29 -3.79 10.84 9.08
C GLY A 29 -2.35 10.34 9.01
N HIS A 30 -2.00 9.26 9.71
CA HIS A 30 -0.62 8.82 9.90
C HIS A 30 -0.35 7.42 9.33
N THR A 31 -1.37 6.61 9.15
CA THR A 31 -1.22 5.24 8.66
C THR A 31 -1.73 5.08 7.22
N ILE A 32 -1.19 4.06 6.53
CA ILE A 32 -1.62 3.68 5.18
C ILE A 32 -2.17 2.26 5.21
N HIS A 33 -3.38 2.09 4.70
CA HIS A 33 -4.01 0.80 4.46
C HIS A 33 -3.71 0.30 3.06
N ILE A 34 -3.25 -0.94 2.98
CA ILE A 34 -3.06 -1.68 1.74
C ILE A 34 -4.21 -2.68 1.65
N VAL A 35 -4.98 -2.59 0.57
CA VAL A 35 -6.18 -3.41 0.35
C VAL A 35 -6.12 -4.04 -1.04
N SER A 36 -6.60 -5.26 -1.19
CA SER A 36 -6.95 -5.83 -2.49
C SER A 36 -8.46 -5.92 -2.61
N GLU A 37 -8.93 -6.28 -3.81
CA GLU A 37 -10.36 -6.51 -4.04
C GLU A 37 -10.95 -7.45 -2.96
N GLY A 38 -11.89 -6.91 -2.19
CA GLY A 38 -12.60 -7.61 -1.12
C GLY A 38 -11.80 -7.90 0.16
N ASN A 39 -10.52 -7.53 0.26
CA ASN A 39 -9.68 -7.93 1.39
C ASN A 39 -8.74 -6.82 1.89
N PHE A 40 -8.71 -6.65 3.21
CA PHE A 40 -7.66 -5.89 3.89
C PHE A 40 -6.36 -6.73 3.91
N ILE A 41 -5.24 -6.15 3.45
CA ILE A 41 -3.94 -6.84 3.44
C ILE A 41 -3.13 -6.44 4.67
N SER A 42 -2.90 -5.13 4.86
CA SER A 42 -2.04 -4.64 5.94
C SER A 42 -2.22 -3.16 6.21
N THR A 43 -1.74 -2.72 7.37
CA THR A 43 -1.55 -1.32 7.74
C THR A 43 -0.05 -1.07 7.93
N ILE A 44 0.45 0.04 7.39
CA ILE A 44 1.84 0.47 7.61
C ILE A 44 1.90 1.89 8.18
N ASN A 45 2.98 2.21 8.89
CA ASN A 45 3.28 3.56 9.38
C ASN A 45 4.78 3.84 9.43
N ASP A 46 5.15 5.06 9.79
CA ASP A 46 6.53 5.52 9.98
C ASP A 46 6.98 5.61 11.46
N LYS A 47 6.06 5.37 12.40
CA LYS A 47 6.29 5.46 13.84
C LYS A 47 7.34 4.46 14.33
N GLU A 48 8.41 4.97 14.93
CA GLU A 48 9.47 4.14 15.51
C GLU A 48 8.96 3.23 16.63
N GLY A 49 9.40 1.96 16.61
CA GLY A 49 8.99 0.93 17.58
C GLY A 49 7.61 0.32 17.31
N SER A 50 6.89 0.76 16.28
CA SER A 50 5.64 0.14 15.85
C SER A 50 5.92 -1.20 15.15
N ALA A 51 5.13 -2.24 15.46
CA ALA A 51 5.16 -3.49 14.70
C ALA A 51 4.75 -3.32 13.22
N ARG A 52 4.11 -2.19 12.89
CA ARG A 52 3.70 -1.81 11.53
C ARG A 52 4.69 -0.85 10.86
N GLN A 53 5.82 -0.58 11.51
CA GLN A 53 6.80 0.40 11.04
C GLN A 53 7.45 -0.06 9.73
N HIS A 54 7.22 0.69 8.67
CA HIS A 54 7.86 0.52 7.37
C HIS A 54 8.18 1.90 6.79
N ARG A 55 9.12 2.62 7.42
CA ARG A 55 9.42 4.04 7.14
C ARG A 55 9.58 4.37 5.65
N ASN A 56 10.38 3.58 4.91
CA ASN A 56 10.63 3.86 3.49
C ASN A 56 9.39 3.56 2.62
N LEU A 57 8.69 2.46 2.91
CA LEU A 57 7.47 2.11 2.17
C LEU A 57 6.37 3.14 2.43
N HIS A 58 6.18 3.55 3.68
CA HIS A 58 5.24 4.58 4.06
C HIS A 58 5.55 5.90 3.34
N LYS A 59 6.82 6.34 3.33
CA LYS A 59 7.25 7.53 2.60
C LYS A 59 6.85 7.46 1.12
N HIS A 60 7.19 6.38 0.42
CA HIS A 60 6.88 6.26 -1.01
C HIS A 60 5.39 6.22 -1.30
N LEU A 61 4.60 5.49 -0.50
CA LEU A 61 3.16 5.43 -0.69
C LEU A 61 2.48 6.75 -0.32
N LYS A 62 3.00 7.49 0.67
CA LYS A 62 2.58 8.86 0.97
C LYS A 62 2.84 9.78 -0.22
N GLU A 63 4.05 9.75 -0.81
CA GLU A 63 4.39 10.53 -2.00
C GLU A 63 3.41 10.24 -3.14
N THR A 64 3.13 8.96 -3.42
CA THR A 64 2.11 8.56 -4.41
C THR A 64 0.73 9.11 -4.08
N LEU A 65 0.27 9.03 -2.83
CA LEU A 65 -1.03 9.57 -2.44
C LEU A 65 -1.07 11.11 -2.59
N GLN A 66 0.01 11.81 -2.28
CA GLN A 66 0.14 13.26 -2.45
C GLN A 66 0.07 13.67 -3.93
N GLU A 67 0.79 12.97 -4.81
CA GLU A 67 0.78 13.20 -6.26
C GLU A 67 -0.62 13.09 -6.87
N HIS A 68 -1.48 12.25 -6.28
CA HIS A 68 -2.86 12.06 -6.70
C HIS A 68 -3.90 12.88 -5.91
N GLY A 69 -3.46 13.80 -5.03
CA GLY A 69 -4.35 14.63 -4.20
C GLY A 69 -5.20 13.83 -3.22
N LYS A 70 -4.71 12.66 -2.78
CA LYS A 70 -5.39 11.73 -1.85
C LYS A 70 -4.83 11.76 -0.44
N TRP A 71 -3.71 12.43 -0.22
CA TRP A 71 -3.17 12.66 1.12
C TRP A 71 -3.79 13.91 1.75
N ARG A 72 -4.30 13.76 2.96
CA ARG A 72 -4.81 14.83 3.83
C ARG A 72 -3.72 15.23 4.82
N ASP A 73 -3.51 16.53 4.99
CA ASP A 73 -2.58 17.10 5.97
C ASP A 73 -3.10 16.97 7.41
#